data_AF-A0ABD0ZVD0-F1
#
_entry.id   AF-A0ABD0ZVD0-F1
#
_cell.length_a   1.000
_cell.length_b   1.000
_cell.length_c   1.000
_cell.angle_alpha   90.00
_cell.angle_beta   90.00
_cell.angle_gamma   90.00
#
_symmetry.space_group_name_H-M   'P 1'
#
loop_
_entity.id
_entity.type
_entity.pdbx_description
1 polymer ?
#
loop_
_entity_poly.entity_id
_entity_poly.type
_entity_poly.pdbx_seq_one_letter_code
_entity_poly.pdbx_strand_id
1 'polypeptide(L)'
;MGNLVMKAKEAYQDLCLKQETNLKNPSPQLMGEENIALRRWDRLQTGDKNNKMFHRAATTREAKNSIREIECSDGRILSQENDIKTEAERYFSDFLQLIPHDFEGISVEELQTLFHFRCSKEDRRKLIAMVSGEEIKRILFSMPKDQSPGPDGYTS
;
A
#
# COMPACT_ATOMS: atom_id res chain seq x y z
N MET A 1 -10.54 -19.72 -6.90
CA MET A 1 -10.70 -20.56 -5.69
C MET A 1 -9.95 -21.90 -5.71
N GLY A 2 -9.62 -22.52 -6.86
CA GLY A 2 -9.01 -23.87 -6.90
C GLY A 2 -7.60 -24.02 -6.30
N ASN A 3 -6.81 -22.95 -6.22
CA ASN A 3 -5.43 -22.99 -5.70
C ASN A 3 -5.37 -23.17 -4.16
N LEU A 4 -6.37 -22.65 -3.43
CA LEU A 4 -6.38 -22.68 -1.96
C LEU A 4 -6.67 -24.09 -1.41
N VAL A 5 -7.61 -24.80 -2.04
CA VAL A 5 -7.99 -26.17 -1.65
C VAL A 5 -6.82 -27.14 -1.85
N MET A 6 -6.08 -27.03 -2.96
CA MET A 6 -4.88 -27.84 -3.17
C MET A 6 -3.80 -27.54 -2.12
N LYS A 7 -3.53 -26.25 -1.84
CA LYS A 7 -2.56 -25.85 -0.82
C LYS A 7 -2.95 -26.31 0.59
N ALA A 8 -4.24 -26.30 0.93
CA ALA A 8 -4.72 -26.83 2.21
C ALA A 8 -4.48 -28.34 2.31
N LYS A 9 -4.71 -29.09 1.22
CA LYS A 9 -4.43 -30.53 1.17
C LYS A 9 -2.94 -30.85 1.31
N GLU A 10 -2.07 -30.12 0.61
CA GLU A 10 -0.61 -30.27 0.72
C GLU A 10 -0.13 -29.96 2.15
N ALA A 11 -0.64 -28.89 2.76
CA ALA A 11 -0.30 -28.54 4.14
C ALA A 11 -0.80 -29.59 5.15
N TYR A 12 -1.91 -30.26 4.88
CA TYR A 12 -2.40 -31.37 5.72
C TYR A 12 -1.45 -32.57 5.65
N GLN A 13 -0.97 -32.92 4.45
CA GLN A 13 -0.03 -34.02 4.26
C GLN A 13 1.29 -33.74 4.98
N ASP A 14 1.80 -32.52 4.89
CA ASP A 14 2.98 -32.08 5.63
C ASP A 14 2.79 -32.19 7.16
N LEU A 15 1.63 -31.75 7.67
CA LEU A 15 1.29 -31.92 9.10
C LEU A 15 1.32 -33.39 9.53
N CYS A 16 0.68 -34.29 8.78
CA CYS A 16 0.67 -35.71 9.10
C CYS A 16 2.09 -36.31 9.15
N LEU A 17 2.97 -35.91 8.23
CA LEU A 17 4.37 -36.34 8.22
C LEU A 17 5.12 -35.86 9.47
N LYS A 18 4.92 -34.59 9.87
CA LYS A 18 5.54 -34.04 11.08
C LYS A 18 5.03 -34.70 12.36
N GLN A 19 3.74 -35.01 12.43
CA GLN A 19 3.14 -35.77 13.53
C GLN A 19 3.73 -37.17 13.64
N GLU A 20 3.82 -37.91 12.53
CA GLU A 20 4.40 -39.25 12.53
C GLU A 20 5.88 -39.25 12.94
N THR A 21 6.63 -38.26 12.46
CA THR A 21 8.05 -38.09 12.82
C THR A 21 8.21 -37.77 14.31
N ASN A 22 7.39 -36.87 14.86
CA ASN A 22 7.44 -36.51 16.27
C ASN A 22 6.97 -37.68 17.18
N LEU A 23 6.00 -38.48 16.75
CA LEU A 23 5.58 -39.70 17.46
C LEU A 23 6.68 -40.76 17.50
N LYS A 24 7.45 -40.92 16.42
CA LYS A 24 8.56 -41.87 16.35
C LYS A 24 9.76 -41.44 17.18
N ASN A 25 10.01 -40.13 17.31
CA ASN A 25 11.13 -39.61 18.08
C ASN A 25 10.77 -38.26 18.72
N PRO A 26 10.13 -38.25 19.90
CA PRO A 26 9.68 -37.02 20.53
C PRO A 26 10.84 -36.10 20.91
N SER A 27 10.86 -34.88 20.38
CA SER A 27 11.84 -33.87 20.76
C SER A 27 11.23 -32.45 20.74
N PRO A 28 11.80 -31.49 21.49
CA PRO A 28 11.34 -30.10 21.45
C PRO A 28 11.40 -29.48 20.05
N GLN A 29 12.38 -29.89 19.25
CA GLN A 29 12.54 -29.44 17.87
C GLN A 29 11.41 -29.96 16.97
N LEU A 30 11.12 -31.27 17.03
CA LEU A 30 10.06 -31.90 16.24
C LEU A 30 8.66 -31.45 16.67
N MET A 31 8.45 -31.23 17.97
CA MET A 31 7.23 -30.56 18.47
C MET A 31 7.08 -29.13 17.91
N GLY A 32 8.19 -28.39 17.77
CA GLY A 32 8.18 -27.06 17.15
C GLY A 32 7.76 -27.13 15.67
N GLU A 33 8.33 -28.06 14.92
CA GLU A 33 8.01 -28.30 13.51
C GLU A 33 6.55 -28.72 13.31
N GLU A 34 6.04 -29.65 14.13
CA GLU A 34 4.63 -30.06 14.13
C GLU A 34 3.71 -28.87 14.37
N ASN A 35 4.00 -28.06 15.40
CA ASN A 35 3.19 -26.87 15.72
C ASN A 35 3.16 -25.84 14.57
N ILE A 36 4.28 -25.67 13.85
CA ILE A 36 4.35 -24.80 12.67
C ILE A 36 3.48 -25.35 11.54
N ALA A 37 3.59 -26.65 11.24
CA ALA A 37 2.79 -27.31 10.22
C ALA A 37 1.28 -27.24 10.53
N LEU A 38 0.91 -27.42 11.80
CA LEU A 38 -0.47 -27.35 12.27
C LEU A 38 -1.07 -25.96 12.03
N ARG A 39 -0.35 -24.90 12.42
CA ARG A 39 -0.80 -23.51 12.20
C ARG A 39 -0.92 -23.18 10.72
N ARG A 40 -0.04 -23.70 9.87
CA ARG A 40 -0.07 -23.48 8.42
C ARG A 40 -1.29 -24.16 7.78
N TRP A 41 -1.55 -25.42 8.11
CA TRP A 41 -2.72 -26.15 7.62
C TRP A 41 -4.01 -25.48 8.06
N ASP A 42 -4.16 -25.19 9.36
CA ASP A 42 -5.37 -24.58 9.91
C ASP A 42 -5.69 -23.24 9.25
N ARG A 43 -4.68 -22.39 9.00
CA ARG A 43 -4.85 -21.12 8.26
C ARG A 43 -5.34 -21.34 6.82
N LEU A 44 -4.78 -22.30 6.10
CA LEU A 44 -5.16 -22.57 4.71
C LEU A 44 -6.53 -23.23 4.60
N GLN A 45 -6.89 -24.07 5.57
CA GLN A 45 -8.16 -24.76 5.63
C GLN A 45 -9.32 -23.83 6.02
N THR A 46 -9.06 -22.89 6.93
CA THR A 46 -10.07 -21.93 7.36
C THR A 46 -10.18 -20.71 6.44
N GLY A 47 -9.11 -20.35 5.72
CA GLY A 47 -9.10 -19.22 4.79
C GLY A 47 -9.41 -17.89 5.50
N ASP A 48 -10.22 -17.05 4.87
CA ASP A 48 -10.64 -15.74 5.40
C ASP A 48 -11.88 -15.81 6.31
N LYS A 49 -12.24 -17.01 6.81
CA LYS A 49 -13.37 -17.15 7.73
C LYS A 49 -13.08 -16.42 9.04
N ASN A 50 -14.08 -15.69 9.53
CA ASN A 50 -13.98 -14.90 10.76
C ASN A 50 -13.92 -15.81 12.00
N ASN A 51 -12.73 -16.31 12.33
CA ASN A 51 -12.50 -17.30 13.39
C ASN A 51 -11.47 -16.82 14.42
N LYS A 52 -11.37 -17.55 15.53
CA LYS A 52 -10.46 -17.23 16.65
C LYS A 52 -8.99 -17.16 16.23
N MET A 53 -8.56 -17.96 15.25
CA MET A 53 -7.17 -17.97 14.78
C MET A 53 -6.84 -16.71 13.98
N PHE A 54 -7.73 -16.26 13.10
CA PHE A 54 -7.59 -14.99 12.39
C PHE A 54 -7.53 -13.81 13.36
N HIS A 55 -8.46 -13.73 14.32
CA HIS A 55 -8.45 -12.65 15.31
C HIS A 55 -7.20 -12.66 16.19
N ARG A 56 -6.73 -13.84 16.64
CA ARG A 56 -5.48 -13.94 17.41
C ARG A 56 -4.27 -13.48 16.61
N ALA A 57 -4.22 -13.83 15.32
CA ALA A 57 -3.17 -13.37 14.42
C ALA A 57 -3.23 -11.84 14.22
N ALA A 58 -4.43 -11.28 14.07
CA ALA A 58 -4.65 -9.84 13.96
C ALA A 58 -4.22 -9.11 15.24
N THR A 59 -4.66 -9.56 16.42
CA THR A 59 -4.26 -8.98 17.72
C THR A 59 -2.76 -9.09 17.95
N THR A 60 -2.13 -10.21 17.57
CA THR A 60 -0.67 -10.36 17.68
C THR A 60 0.06 -9.38 16.76
N ARG A 61 -0.46 -9.17 15.54
CA ARG A 61 0.10 -8.21 14.59
C ARG A 61 -0.09 -6.78 15.07
N GLU A 62 -1.26 -6.46 15.59
CA GLU A 62 -1.56 -5.16 16.21
C GLU A 62 -0.60 -4.89 17.37
N ALA A 63 -0.44 -5.83 18.31
CA ALA A 63 0.47 -5.68 19.44
C ALA A 63 1.94 -5.54 19.05
N LYS A 64 2.36 -6.15 17.94
CA LYS A 64 3.73 -6.04 17.41
C LYS A 64 3.97 -4.76 16.63
N ASN A 65 2.96 -4.28 15.91
CA ASN A 65 3.07 -3.13 15.02
C ASN A 65 2.60 -1.83 15.68
N SER A 66 1.96 -1.91 16.84
CA SER A 66 1.56 -0.74 17.62
C SER A 66 2.81 0.00 18.10
N ILE A 67 2.95 1.24 17.68
CA ILE A 67 3.95 2.15 18.23
C ILE A 67 3.41 2.60 19.59
N ARG A 68 4.09 2.17 20.66
CA ARG A 68 3.69 2.52 22.03
C ARG A 68 4.38 3.77 22.52
N GLU A 69 5.64 3.92 22.14
CA GLU A 69 6.49 5.02 22.56
C GLU A 69 7.47 5.36 21.42
N ILE A 70 7.83 6.63 21.31
CA ILE A 70 8.90 7.10 20.42
C ILE A 70 9.86 7.99 21.21
N GLU A 71 11.14 7.95 20.85
CA GLU A 71 12.16 8.83 21.41
C GLU A 71 12.41 10.00 20.44
N CYS A 72 12.25 11.22 20.94
CA CYS A 72 12.51 12.46 20.22
C CYS A 72 14.00 12.73 20.07
N SER A 73 14.35 13.61 19.13
CA SER A 73 15.73 14.08 18.92
C SER A 73 16.37 14.77 20.13
N ASP A 74 15.56 15.23 21.08
CA ASP A 74 15.99 15.87 22.34
C ASP A 74 16.06 14.89 23.53
N GLY A 75 15.87 13.59 23.28
CA GLY A 75 15.91 12.54 24.30
C GLY A 75 14.62 12.36 25.09
N ARG A 76 13.53 13.08 24.78
CA ARG A 76 12.21 12.86 25.41
C ARG A 76 11.55 11.60 24.85
N ILE A 77 10.86 10.85 25.71
CA ILE A 77 10.05 9.70 25.33
C ILE A 77 8.57 10.12 25.32
N LEU A 78 7.92 9.98 24.17
CA LEU A 78 6.49 10.25 23.99
C LEU A 78 5.72 8.95 23.96
N SER A 79 4.71 8.81 24.83
CA SER A 79 3.85 7.63 24.93
C SER A 79 2.37 7.91 24.65
N GLN A 80 1.99 9.19 24.52
CA GLN A 80 0.63 9.60 24.18
C GLN A 80 0.42 9.59 22.67
N GLU A 81 -0.72 9.04 22.22
CA GLU A 81 -0.99 8.84 20.80
C GLU A 81 -0.93 10.13 19.97
N ASN A 82 -1.48 11.24 20.50
CA ASN A 82 -1.43 12.53 19.80
C ASN A 82 -0.01 13.07 19.67
N ASP A 83 0.78 12.98 20.74
CA ASP A 83 2.17 13.46 20.75
C ASP A 83 3.02 12.62 19.78
N ILE A 84 2.80 11.31 19.74
CA ILE A 84 3.45 10.39 18.79
C ILE A 84 3.12 10.79 17.34
N LYS A 85 1.86 11.11 17.04
CA LYS A 85 1.44 11.54 15.69
C LYS A 85 2.13 12.84 15.30
N THR A 86 2.07 13.86 16.15
CA THR A 86 2.66 15.17 15.87
C THR A 86 4.16 15.07 15.67
N GLU A 87 4.87 14.31 16.50
CA GLU A 87 6.31 14.13 16.35
C GLU A 87 6.68 13.31 15.11
N ALA A 88 5.90 12.27 14.78
CA ALA A 88 6.11 11.52 13.55
C ALA A 88 5.92 12.39 12.30
N GLU A 89 4.87 13.20 12.25
CA GLU A 89 4.62 14.17 11.18
C GLU A 89 5.79 15.16 11.06
N ARG A 90 6.23 15.75 12.17
CA ARG A 90 7.39 16.65 12.21
C ARG A 90 8.64 15.96 11.66
N TYR A 91 8.98 14.79 12.20
CA TYR A 91 10.19 14.06 11.82
C TYR A 91 10.19 13.71 10.33
N PHE A 92 9.10 13.16 9.80
CA PHE A 92 9.04 12.79 8.38
C PHE A 92 8.95 14.01 7.46
N SER A 93 8.31 15.10 7.89
CA SER A 93 8.34 16.36 7.16
C SER A 93 9.77 16.86 7.02
N ASP A 94 10.52 16.95 8.12
CA ASP A 94 11.91 17.42 8.14
C ASP A 94 12.81 16.49 7.33
N PHE A 95 12.64 15.17 7.49
CA PHE A 95 13.44 14.15 6.79
C PHE A 95 13.20 14.15 5.28
N LEU A 96 11.95 14.21 4.82
CA LEU A 96 11.61 14.15 3.40
C LEU A 96 11.86 15.47 2.67
N GLN A 97 11.87 16.59 3.39
CA GLN A 97 12.17 17.92 2.82
C GLN A 97 13.65 18.28 2.95
N LEU A 98 14.48 17.41 3.52
CA LEU A 98 15.90 17.63 3.62
C LEU A 98 16.52 17.65 2.21
N ILE A 99 16.99 18.83 1.80
CA ILE A 99 17.79 19.00 0.60
C ILE A 99 19.25 19.08 1.05
N PRO A 100 20.10 18.10 0.68
CA PRO A 100 21.53 18.15 0.98
C PRO A 100 22.18 19.42 0.45
N HIS A 101 23.19 19.95 1.16
CA HIS A 101 23.89 21.16 0.73
C HIS A 101 24.65 21.01 -0.59
N ASP A 102 25.01 19.77 -0.94
CA ASP A 102 25.65 19.34 -2.18
C ASP A 102 24.64 18.83 -3.22
N PHE A 103 23.34 19.00 -2.97
CA PHE A 103 22.32 18.65 -3.95
C PHE A 103 22.36 19.62 -5.13
N GLU A 104 22.93 19.15 -6.24
CA GLU A 104 22.77 19.77 -7.55
C GLU A 104 21.52 19.19 -8.21
N GLY A 105 20.44 19.98 -8.22
CA GLY A 105 19.23 19.63 -8.96
C GLY A 105 19.47 19.63 -10.47
N ILE A 106 18.65 18.89 -11.21
CA ILE A 106 18.68 18.90 -12.68
C ILE A 106 18.18 20.25 -13.18
N SER A 107 18.96 20.91 -14.04
CA SER A 107 18.57 22.14 -14.70
C SER A 107 17.41 21.92 -15.67
N VAL A 108 16.65 22.97 -15.99
CA VAL A 108 15.58 22.87 -16.99
C VAL A 108 16.14 22.46 -18.35
N GLU A 109 17.36 22.90 -18.67
CA GLU A 109 18.09 22.60 -19.90
C GLU A 109 18.44 21.11 -19.98
N GLU A 110 18.96 20.52 -18.91
CA GLU A 110 19.24 19.08 -18.83
C GLU A 110 17.96 18.26 -18.88
N LEU A 111 16.92 18.67 -18.13
CA LEU A 111 15.62 17.99 -18.14
C LEU A 111 15.02 17.98 -19.55
N GLN A 112 15.18 19.07 -20.29
CA GLN A 112 14.77 19.15 -21.68
C GLN A 112 15.47 18.06 -22.53
N THR A 113 16.76 17.77 -22.33
CA THR A 113 17.43 16.71 -23.11
C THR A 113 16.79 15.33 -22.99
N LEU A 114 16.09 15.05 -21.88
CA LEU A 114 15.44 13.76 -21.62
C LEU A 114 14.09 13.58 -22.34
N PHE A 115 13.47 14.67 -22.80
CA PHE A 115 12.18 14.62 -23.47
C PHE A 115 12.33 14.88 -24.97
N HIS A 116 11.79 14.00 -25.81
CA HIS A 116 11.78 14.21 -27.27
C HIS A 116 10.70 15.20 -27.72
N PHE A 117 9.59 15.28 -26.98
CA PHE A 117 8.48 16.18 -27.32
C PHE A 117 8.72 17.59 -26.77
N ARG A 118 8.39 18.60 -27.59
CA ARG A 118 8.27 19.99 -27.18
C ARG A 118 6.93 20.54 -27.63
N CYS A 119 6.19 21.12 -26.70
CA CYS A 119 4.96 21.84 -27.02
C CYS A 119 5.29 22.97 -28.01
N SER A 120 4.63 22.94 -29.17
CA SER A 120 4.89 23.91 -30.24
C SER A 120 4.54 25.32 -29.77
N LYS A 121 5.07 26.36 -30.44
CA LYS A 121 4.67 27.74 -30.14
C LYS A 121 3.16 27.93 -30.32
N GLU A 122 2.59 27.25 -31.31
CA GLU A 122 1.17 27.34 -31.62
C GLU A 122 0.32 26.64 -30.56
N ASP A 123 0.72 25.45 -30.10
CA ASP A 123 0.00 24.76 -29.02
C ASP A 123 0.08 25.51 -27.70
N ARG A 124 1.25 26.09 -27.37
CA ARG A 124 1.38 26.98 -26.21
C ARG A 124 0.43 28.16 -26.29
N ARG A 125 0.33 28.79 -27.46
CA ARG A 125 -0.57 29.92 -27.69
C ARG A 125 -2.03 29.51 -27.52
N LYS A 126 -2.41 28.31 -27.97
CA LYS A 126 -3.77 27.78 -27.78
C LYS A 126 -4.07 27.48 -26.30
N LEU A 127 -3.12 26.90 -25.57
CA LEU A 127 -3.29 26.56 -24.15
C LEU A 127 -3.50 27.78 -23.25
N ILE A 128 -2.93 28.93 -23.61
CA ILE A 128 -3.09 30.20 -22.88
C ILE A 128 -4.10 31.15 -23.54
N ALA A 129 -4.74 30.73 -24.63
CA ALA A 129 -5.72 31.55 -25.32
C ALA A 129 -6.95 31.75 -24.43
N MET A 130 -7.54 32.94 -24.52
CA MET A 130 -8.82 33.20 -23.86
C MET A 130 -9.92 32.41 -24.56
N VAL A 131 -10.71 31.66 -23.77
CA VAL A 131 -11.85 30.89 -24.28
C VAL A 131 -12.90 31.85 -24.82
N SER A 132 -13.31 31.68 -26.08
CA SER A 132 -14.33 32.53 -26.71
C SER A 132 -15.74 31.93 -26.59
N GLY A 133 -16.77 32.78 -26.67
CA GLY A 133 -18.16 32.31 -26.67
C GLY A 133 -18.50 31.41 -27.86
N GLU A 134 -17.90 31.69 -29.03
CA GLU A 134 -18.03 30.87 -30.23
C GLU A 134 -17.37 29.49 -30.04
N GLU A 135 -16.23 29.44 -29.36
CA GLU A 135 -15.56 28.19 -29.01
C GLU A 135 -16.42 27.35 -28.07
N ILE A 136 -16.96 27.94 -27.00
CA ILE A 136 -17.88 27.27 -26.08
C ILE A 136 -19.07 26.69 -26.85
N LYS A 137 -19.71 27.53 -27.69
CA LYS A 137 -20.86 27.12 -28.50
C LYS A 137 -20.50 25.93 -29.40
N ARG A 138 -19.41 26.05 -30.16
CA ARG A 138 -18.95 25.01 -31.09
C ARG A 138 -18.66 23.69 -30.36
N ILE A 139 -17.96 23.73 -29.23
CA ILE A 139 -17.62 22.54 -28.46
C ILE A 139 -18.87 21.89 -27.90
N LEU A 140 -19.77 22.67 -27.28
CA LEU A 140 -21.04 22.18 -26.75
C LEU A 140 -21.87 21.45 -27.81
N PHE A 141 -21.99 22.01 -29.03
CA PHE A 141 -22.72 21.34 -30.11
C PHE A 141 -21.97 20.16 -30.75
N SER A 142 -20.67 20.02 -30.50
CA SER A 142 -19.87 18.89 -30.97
C SER A 142 -19.81 17.72 -29.99
N MET A 143 -20.35 17.89 -28.77
CA MET A 143 -20.38 16.82 -27.78
C MET A 143 -21.31 15.68 -28.22
N PRO A 144 -20.92 14.40 -27.99
CA PRO A 144 -21.79 13.26 -28.29
C PRO A 144 -23.02 13.26 -27.38
N LYS A 145 -24.22 13.16 -27.98
CA LYS A 145 -25.52 13.23 -27.26
C LYS A 145 -25.82 12.04 -26.34
N ASP A 146 -25.04 10.96 -26.45
CA ASP A 146 -25.27 9.70 -25.73
C ASP A 146 -24.23 9.48 -24.62
N GLN A 147 -23.80 10.55 -23.94
CA GLN A 147 -22.93 10.42 -22.76
C GLN A 147 -23.74 10.21 -21.49
N SER A 148 -23.30 9.26 -20.66
CA SER A 148 -23.88 9.05 -19.34
C SER A 148 -23.64 10.30 -18.46
N PRO A 149 -24.61 10.68 -17.60
CA PRO A 149 -24.47 11.86 -16.76
C PRO A 149 -23.27 11.77 -15.81
N GLY A 150 -22.62 12.92 -15.59
CA GLY A 150 -21.51 13.05 -14.65
C GLY A 150 -21.97 12.89 -13.19
N PRO A 151 -21.02 12.83 -12.23
CA PRO A 151 -21.33 12.78 -10.80
C PRO A 151 -22.06 14.03 -10.27
N ASP A 152 -22.08 15.11 -11.05
CA ASP A 152 -22.86 16.33 -10.82
C ASP A 152 -24.31 16.24 -11.35
N GLY A 153 -24.67 15.14 -12.02
CA GLY A 153 -26.03 14.86 -12.49
C GLY A 153 -26.40 15.50 -13.84
N TYR A 154 -25.47 16.17 -14.52
CA TYR A 154 -25.71 16.73 -15.85
C TYR A 154 -25.29 15.75 -16.95
N THR A 155 -26.15 15.59 -17.96
CA THR A 155 -25.81 14.91 -19.23
C THR A 155 -25.23 15.93 -20.20
N SER A 156 -24.07 15.61 -20.79
CA SER A 156 -23.44 16.37 -21.88
C SER A 156 -24.12 16.09 -23.22
#